data_AF-A0A821G710-F1
#
_entry.id   AF-A0A821G710-F1
#
_cell.length_a   1.000
_cell.length_b   1.000
_cell.length_c   1.000
_cell.angle_alpha   90.00
_cell.angle_beta   90.00
_cell.angle_gamma   90.00
#
_symmetry.space_group_name_H-M   'P 1'
#
loop_
_entity.id
_entity.type
_entity.pdbx_description
1 polymer ?
#
loop_
_entity_poly.entity_id
_entity_poly.type
_entity_poly.pdbx_seq_one_letter_code
_entity_poly.pdbx_strand_id
1 'polypeptide(L)' 'DYSRPLIIFGPFKETINDQLINDHPDIFASCIPHTTRPKRDKEVEGREYHFVANRKQMEDDIQNYLFIEAGEYGGNLYG' A
#
# COMPACT_ATOMS: atom_id res chain seq x y z
N ASP A 1 -6.69 -6.39 22.18
CA ASP A 1 -5.37 -5.81 21.88
C ASP A 1 -5.25 -5.48 20.40
N TYR A 2 -5.05 -4.21 20.08
CA TYR A 2 -4.87 -3.70 18.72
C TYR A 2 -3.53 -2.96 18.67
N SER A 3 -2.67 -3.36 17.73
CA SER A 3 -1.43 -2.65 17.46
C SER A 3 -1.73 -1.40 16.65
N ARG A 4 -1.30 -0.23 17.16
CA ARG A 4 -1.53 1.05 16.49
C ARG A 4 -0.65 1.16 15.23
N PRO A 5 -1.17 1.69 14.11
CA PRO A 5 -0.36 2.00 12.94
C PRO A 5 0.70 3.06 13.27
N LEU A 6 1.85 2.97 12.61
CA LEU A 6 2.96 3.90 12.74
C LEU A 6 3.17 4.63 11.42
N ILE A 7 3.20 5.97 11.47
CA ILE A 7 3.54 6.82 10.33
C ILE A 7 4.71 7.70 10.74
N ILE A 8 5.81 7.59 10.00
CA ILE A 8 7.04 8.35 10.22
C ILE A 8 7.19 9.39 9.12
N PHE A 9 7.37 10.65 9.51
CA PHE A 9 7.60 11.77 8.60
C PHE A 9 9.01 12.33 8.76
N GLY A 10 9.52 12.97 7.72
CA GLY A 10 10.80 13.67 7.73
C GLY A 10 11.95 12.90 7.07
N PRO A 11 13.17 13.46 7.12
CA PRO A 11 14.37 12.81 6.58
C PRO A 11 14.57 11.41 7.17
N PHE A 12 15.07 10.49 6.37
CA PHE A 12 15.35 9.10 6.76
C PHE A 12 14.13 8.23 7.10
N LYS A 13 12.90 8.67 6.82
CA LYS A 13 11.69 7.86 7.08
C LYS A 13 11.75 6.48 6.42
N GLU A 14 12.29 6.37 5.22
CA GLU A 14 12.46 5.09 4.51
C GLU A 14 13.44 4.19 5.27
N THR A 15 14.61 4.71 5.61
CA THR A 15 15.64 3.96 6.34
C THR A 15 15.14 3.47 7.70
N ILE A 16 14.40 4.31 8.43
CA ILE A 16 13.84 3.94 9.73
C ILE A 16 12.77 2.85 9.56
N ASN A 17 11.88 2.97 8.57
CA ASN A 17 10.87 1.93 8.29
C ASN A 17 11.54 0.59 7.96
N ASP A 18 12.56 0.60 7.10
CA ASP A 18 13.29 -0.61 6.72
C ASP A 18 13.98 -1.25 7.93
N GLN A 19 14.61 -0.45 8.81
CA GLN A 19 15.25 -0.94 10.03
C GLN A 19 14.23 -1.56 10.99
N LEU A 20 13.08 -0.91 11.22
CA LEU A 20 12.05 -1.44 12.12
C LEU A 20 11.52 -2.81 11.67
N ILE A 21 11.28 -2.98 10.37
CA ILE A 21 10.78 -4.24 9.81
C ILE A 21 11.87 -5.33 9.88
N ASN A 22 13.13 -5.00 9.60
CA ASN A 22 14.23 -5.97 9.61
C ASN A 22 14.65 -6.40 11.02
N ASP A 23 14.72 -5.46 11.96
CA ASP A 23 15.20 -5.71 13.33
C ASP A 23 14.11 -6.34 14.21
N HIS A 24 12.84 -6.08 13.91
CA HIS A 24 11.68 -6.52 14.69
C HIS A 24 10.52 -7.03 13.79
N PRO A 25 10.74 -8.08 12.97
CA PRO A 25 9.76 -8.57 11.99
C PRO A 25 8.51 -9.21 12.62
N ASP A 26 8.55 -9.56 13.91
CA ASP A 26 7.41 -10.05 14.68
C ASP A 26 6.48 -8.93 15.16
N ILE A 27 6.92 -7.67 15.07
CA ILE A 27 6.21 -6.49 15.56
C ILE A 27 5.79 -5.58 14.40
N PHE A 28 6.66 -5.39 13.40
CA PHE A 28 6.43 -4.45 12.30
C PHE A 28 6.30 -5.14 10.95
N ALA A 29 5.36 -4.65 10.15
CA ALA A 29 5.18 -5.04 8.76
C ALA A 29 4.66 -3.84 7.95
N SER A 30 4.91 -3.86 6.64
CA SER A 30 4.28 -2.91 5.71
C SER A 30 2.92 -3.43 5.27
N CYS A 31 1.99 -2.52 5.00
CA CYS A 31 0.77 -2.86 4.28
C CYS A 31 1.05 -3.06 2.78
N ILE A 32 0.17 -3.81 2.11
CA ILE A 32 0.19 -3.99 0.67
C ILE A 32 -0.84 -3.03 0.05
N PRO A 33 -0.43 -2.08 -0.81
CA PRO A 33 -1.34 -1.14 -1.45
C PRO A 33 -2.16 -1.80 -2.57
N HIS A 34 -3.22 -1.15 -3.01
CA HIS A 34 -4.04 -1.52 -4.17
C HIS A 34 -3.62 -0.74 -5.41
N THR A 35 -3.81 -1.33 -6.59
CA THR A 35 -3.64 -0.60 -7.85
C THR A 35 -4.55 -1.12 -8.96
N THR A 36 -5.01 -0.24 -9.85
CA THR A 36 -5.66 -0.65 -11.10
C THR A 36 -4.68 -1.05 -12.18
N ARG A 37 -3.38 -0.85 -11.97
CA ARG A 37 -2.37 -1.23 -12.94
C ARG A 37 -2.42 -2.74 -13.15
N PRO A 38 -2.41 -3.24 -14.41
CA PRO A 38 -2.31 -4.66 -14.64
C PRO A 38 -1.06 -5.27 -14.00
N LYS A 39 -1.24 -6.42 -13.36
CA LYS A 39 -0.17 -7.24 -12.81
C LYS A 39 0.81 -7.64 -13.91
N ARG A 40 2.11 -7.47 -13.67
CA ARG A 40 3.18 -7.98 -14.55
C ARG A 40 3.42 -9.46 -14.29
N ASP A 41 4.09 -10.13 -15.21
CA ASP A 41 4.32 -11.59 -15.13
C ASP A 41 5.08 -12.01 -13.87
N LYS A 42 6.02 -11.18 -13.39
CA LYS A 42 6.85 -11.46 -12.22
C LYS A 42 6.23 -11.02 -10.88
N GLU A 43 5.08 -10.35 -10.93
CA GLU A 43 4.38 -9.83 -9.74
C GLU A 43 3.38 -10.86 -9.21
N VAL A 44 3.15 -10.81 -7.90
CA VAL A 44 2.27 -11.73 -7.16
C VAL A 44 1.17 -10.91 -6.48
N GLU A 45 -0.08 -11.32 -6.67
CA GLU A 45 -1.24 -10.74 -6.00
C GLU A 45 -1.08 -10.83 -4.48
N GLY A 46 -1.26 -9.71 -3.77
CA GLY A 46 -1.08 -9.65 -2.32
C GLY A 46 0.38 -9.71 -1.86
N ARG A 47 1.35 -9.42 -2.73
CA ARG A 47 2.75 -9.20 -2.34
C ARG A 47 3.22 -7.79 -2.68
N GLU A 48 3.21 -7.44 -3.97
CA GLU A 48 3.54 -6.08 -4.39
C GLU A 48 2.34 -5.15 -4.27
N TYR A 49 1.19 -5.61 -4.77
CA TYR A 49 -0.07 -4.89 -4.74
C TYR A 49 -1.24 -5.87 -4.65
N HIS A 50 -2.39 -5.34 -4.24
CA HIS A 50 -3.69 -5.88 -4.60
C HIS A 50 -4.11 -5.33 -5.96
N PHE A 51 -4.14 -6.19 -6.99
CA PHE A 51 -4.40 -5.79 -8.36
C PHE A 51 -5.91 -5.72 -8.63
N VAL A 52 -6.45 -4.51 -8.69
CA VAL A 52 -7.88 -4.25 -8.92
C VAL A 52 -8.17 -4.20 -10.41
N ALA A 53 -8.85 -5.21 -10.94
CA ALA A 53 -9.13 -5.32 -12.38
C ALA A 53 -10.11 -4.26 -12.90
N ASN A 54 -11.03 -3.76 -12.06
CA ASN A 54 -12.04 -2.78 -12.45
C ASN A 54 -11.71 -1.41 -11.86
N ARG A 55 -11.27 -0.48 -12.71
CA ARG A 55 -10.98 0.90 -12.29
C ARG A 55 -12.18 1.58 -11.63
N LYS A 56 -13.38 1.40 -12.17
CA LYS A 56 -14.59 2.01 -11.61
C LYS A 56 -14.87 1.53 -10.19
N GLN A 57 -14.60 0.27 -9.89
CA GLN A 57 -14.73 -0.25 -8.53
C GLN A 57 -13.79 0.48 -7.58
N MET A 58 -12.52 0.65 -7.95
CA MET A 58 -11.56 1.37 -7.11
C MET A 58 -11.92 2.85 -6.95
N GLU A 59 -12.48 3.49 -8.00
CA GLU A 59 -12.99 4.87 -7.90
C GLU A 59 -14.14 4.97 -6.90
N ASP A 60 -15.10 4.04 -6.95
CA ASP A 60 -16.22 3.98 -6.01
C ASP A 60 -15.70 3.70 -4.57
N ASP A 61 -14.69 2.84 -4.40
CA ASP A 61 -14.07 2.55 -3.09
C ASP A 61 -13.31 3.76 -2.51
N ILE A 62 -12.63 4.53 -3.35
CA ILE A 62 -12.00 5.81 -2.97
C ILE A 62 -13.06 6.82 -2.52
N GLN A 63 -14.18 6.94 -3.26
CA GLN A 63 -15.29 7.83 -2.90
C GLN A 63 -15.96 7.43 -1.58
N ASN A 64 -15.96 6.13 -1.26
CA ASN A 64 -16.50 5.58 -0.03
C ASN A 64 -15.51 5.63 1.16
N TYR A 65 -14.40 6.35 1.05
CA TYR A 65 -13.40 6.53 2.11
C TYR A 65 -12.78 5.22 2.62
N LEU A 66 -12.63 4.22 1.73
CA LEU A 66 -12.00 2.95 2.08
C LEU A 66 -10.46 3.02 2.05
N PHE A 67 -9.90 4.09 1.50
CA PHE A 67 -8.46 4.36 1.43
C PHE A 67 -8.10 5.61 2.25
N ILE A 68 -6.99 5.54 2.99
CA ILE A 68 -6.45 6.68 3.75
C ILE A 68 -5.68 7.66 2.85
N GLU A 69 -5.11 7.15 1.76
CA GLU A 69 -4.39 7.90 0.73
C GLU A 69 -4.72 7.23 -0.61
N ALA A 70 -4.96 8.01 -1.66
CA ALA A 70 -5.11 7.49 -3.01
C ALA A 70 -4.64 8.53 -4.05
N GLY A 71 -4.15 8.06 -5.20
CA GLY A 71 -3.64 8.91 -6.26
C GLY A 71 -3.55 8.21 -7.61
N GLU A 72 -3.21 8.96 -8.65
CA GLU A 72 -3.07 8.45 -10.01
C GLU A 72 -1.63 8.63 -10.52
N TYR A 73 -1.08 7.55 -11.08
CA TYR A 73 0.24 7.55 -11.71
C TYR A 73 0.23 6.72 -12.99
N GLY A 74 0.69 7.32 -14.09
CA GLY A 74 0.74 6.65 -15.39
C GLY A 74 -0.62 6.12 -15.87
N GLY A 75 -1.71 6.83 -15.57
CA GLY A 75 -3.07 6.44 -15.95
C GLY A 75 -3.72 5.34 -15.08
N ASN A 76 -3.06 4.94 -13.98
CA ASN A 76 -3.55 3.91 -13.07
C ASN A 76 -3.73 4.47 -11.66
N LEU A 77 -4.75 4.00 -10.95
CA LEU A 77 -4.99 4.38 -9.56
C LEU A 77 -4.13 3.55 -8.62
N TYR A 78 -3.78 4.15 -7.49
CA TYR A 78 -3.07 3.56 -6.37
C TYR A 78 -3.72 4.05 -5.07
N GLY A 79 -3.82 3.18 -4.06
CA GLY A 79 -4.40 3.51 -2.76
C GLY A 79 -4.11 2.45 -1.72
#